data_AF-M9LKT7-F1
#
_entry.id   AF-M9LKT7-F1
#
_cell.length_a   1.000
_cell.length_b   1.000
_cell.length_c   1.000
_cell.angle_alpha   90.00
_cell.angle_beta   90.00
_cell.angle_gamma   90.00
#
_symmetry.space_group_name_H-M   'P 1'
#
loop_
_entity.id
_entity.type
_entity.pdbx_description
1 polymer ?
#
loop_
_entity_poly.entity_id
_entity_poly.type
_entity_poly.pdbx_seq_one_letter_code
_entity_poly.pdbx_strand_id
1 'polypeptide(L)'
;MLTGDIPAMWLRDSVEQVIHYVPLAKNDIDLQRIIGGLIKRHMFYINIDPYANAFNEGPNDWHWDANDQTDMSPWVWKRKYELDSMCFTIRLAYMYWKETGRTDILDTASCARIARISIRCATTALACRSTIRG
;
A
#
# COMPACT_ATOMS: atom_id res chain seq x y z
N MET A 1 3.18 4.38 -11.08
CA MET A 1 4.13 3.26 -11.04
C MET A 1 3.34 2.00 -11.33
N LEU A 2 3.48 1.48 -12.54
CA LEU A 2 2.71 0.33 -13.03
C LEU A 2 3.53 -0.95 -12.80
N THR A 3 2.88 -2.11 -12.74
CA THR A 3 3.59 -3.38 -12.62
C THR A 3 4.41 -3.72 -13.86
N GLY A 4 4.00 -3.22 -15.03
CA GLY A 4 4.69 -3.40 -16.30
C GLY A 4 3.69 -3.42 -17.44
N ASP A 5 3.36 -4.63 -17.89
CA ASP A 5 2.34 -4.92 -18.92
C ASP A 5 0.90 -4.72 -18.45
N ILE A 6 0.65 -4.76 -17.14
CA ILE A 6 -0.66 -4.46 -16.54
C ILE A 6 -0.72 -2.98 -16.17
N PRO A 7 -1.74 -2.23 -16.64
CA PRO A 7 -1.84 -0.78 -16.44
C PRO A 7 -2.43 -0.39 -15.07
N ALA A 8 -1.96 -1.02 -13.99
CA ALA A 8 -2.35 -0.71 -12.62
C ALA A 8 -1.16 -0.76 -11.65
N MET A 9 -1.33 -0.13 -10.48
CA MET A 9 -0.34 -0.15 -9.41
C MET A 9 -0.72 -1.19 -8.35
N TRP A 10 0.10 -2.22 -8.19
CA TRP A 10 0.05 -3.07 -6.99
C TRP A 10 0.85 -2.45 -5.86
N LEU A 11 0.30 -2.44 -4.66
CA LEU A 11 1.00 -1.89 -3.48
C LEU A 11 2.28 -2.65 -3.18
N ARG A 12 2.29 -3.99 -3.31
CA ARG A 12 3.50 -4.82 -3.15
C ARG A 12 4.53 -4.53 -4.23
N ASP A 13 4.13 -4.70 -5.48
CA ASP A 13 5.04 -4.70 -6.64
C ASP A 13 5.73 -3.35 -6.81
N SER A 14 5.00 -2.25 -6.61
CA SER A 14 5.57 -0.91 -6.68
C SER A 14 6.61 -0.64 -5.59
N VAL A 15 6.49 -1.25 -4.40
CA VAL A 15 7.55 -1.18 -3.39
C VAL A 15 8.78 -1.96 -3.85
N GLU A 16 8.61 -3.22 -4.27
CA GLU A 16 9.76 -4.06 -4.66
C GLU A 16 10.51 -3.49 -5.88
N GLN A 17 9.81 -2.79 -6.77
CA GLN A 17 10.42 -2.08 -7.89
C GLN A 17 11.27 -0.87 -7.47
N VAL A 18 11.04 -0.22 -6.31
CA VAL A 18 11.84 0.95 -5.85
C VAL A 18 12.78 0.68 -4.68
N ILE A 19 12.60 -0.43 -3.96
CA ILE A 19 13.25 -0.62 -2.65
C ILE A 19 14.79 -0.57 -2.75
N HIS A 20 15.34 -1.00 -3.88
CA HIS A 20 16.78 -0.99 -4.16
C HIS A 20 17.38 0.41 -4.34
N TYR A 21 16.55 1.43 -4.59
CA TYR A 21 16.98 2.83 -4.68
C TYR A 21 16.96 3.54 -3.32
N VAL A 22 16.33 2.97 -2.28
CA VAL A 22 16.26 3.60 -0.95
C VAL A 22 17.65 3.92 -0.40
N PRO A 23 18.66 3.02 -0.42
CA PRO A 23 20.00 3.34 0.10
C PRO A 23 20.71 4.50 -0.61
N LEU A 24 20.24 4.91 -1.78
CA LEU A 24 20.79 6.02 -2.55
C LEU A 24 20.09 7.35 -2.27
N ALA A 25 18.96 7.33 -1.55
CA ALA A 25 18.08 8.48 -1.41
C ALA A 25 18.58 9.54 -0.41
N LYS A 26 19.58 9.25 0.44
CA LYS A 26 19.97 10.14 1.55
C LYS A 26 20.30 11.58 1.11
N ASN A 27 21.02 11.73 -0.01
CA ASN A 27 21.45 13.03 -0.52
C ASN A 27 20.92 13.34 -1.93
N ASP A 28 19.98 12.54 -2.43
CA ASP A 28 19.41 12.71 -3.77
C ASP A 28 17.95 13.18 -3.66
N ILE A 29 17.72 14.46 -3.98
CA ILE A 29 16.41 15.09 -3.84
C ILE A 29 15.36 14.51 -4.81
N ASP A 30 15.79 14.01 -5.97
CA ASP A 30 14.88 13.42 -6.95
C ASP A 30 14.44 12.02 -6.52
N LEU A 31 15.36 11.20 -6.00
CA LEU A 31 15.00 9.93 -5.38
C LEU A 31 14.10 10.15 -4.16
N GLN A 32 14.38 11.17 -3.34
CA GLN A 32 13.50 11.52 -2.22
C GLN A 32 12.09 11.87 -2.68
N ARG A 33 11.97 12.65 -3.76
CA ARG A 33 10.69 13.04 -4.36
C ARG A 33 9.93 11.83 -4.91
N ILE A 34 10.61 10.93 -5.62
CA ILE A 34 9.99 9.74 -6.21
C ILE A 34 9.51 8.77 -5.11
N ILE A 35 10.39 8.38 -4.19
CA ILE A 35 10.08 7.40 -3.15
C ILE A 35 9.06 7.97 -2.16
N GLY A 36 9.26 9.22 -1.71
CA GLY A 36 8.32 9.90 -0.83
C GLY A 36 6.94 10.10 -1.48
N GLY A 37 6.93 10.40 -2.78
CA GLY A 37 5.70 10.50 -3.58
C GLY A 37 4.97 9.16 -3.69
N LEU A 38 5.68 8.06 -3.90
CA LEU A 38 5.11 6.71 -3.93
C LEU A 38 4.47 6.36 -2.58
N ILE A 39 5.17 6.60 -1.46
CA ILE A 39 4.64 6.36 -0.11
C ILE A 39 3.35 7.15 0.10
N LYS A 40 3.33 8.45 -0.21
CA LYS A 40 2.13 9.29 -0.11
C LYS A 40 0.99 8.77 -1.00
N ARG A 41 1.32 8.28 -2.19
CA ARG A 41 0.34 7.65 -3.09
C ARG A 41 -0.24 6.35 -2.51
N HIS A 42 0.57 5.53 -1.85
CA HIS A 42 0.07 4.33 -1.14
C HIS A 42 -0.87 4.72 0.00
N MET A 43 -0.53 5.74 0.80
CA MET A 43 -1.40 6.24 1.86
C MET A 43 -2.75 6.69 1.31
N PHE A 44 -2.76 7.40 0.18
CA PHE A 44 -3.98 7.79 -0.52
C PHE A 44 -4.84 6.57 -0.91
N TYR A 45 -4.23 5.55 -1.54
CA TYR A 45 -4.94 4.35 -1.95
C TYR A 45 -5.47 3.51 -0.78
N ILE A 46 -4.68 3.34 0.29
CA ILE A 46 -5.13 2.64 1.50
C ILE A 46 -6.29 3.38 2.19
N ASN A 47 -6.32 4.71 2.11
CA ASN A 47 -7.45 5.49 2.62
C ASN A 47 -8.72 5.32 1.75
N ILE A 48 -8.58 5.03 0.46
CA ILE A 48 -9.70 4.69 -0.41
C ILE A 48 -10.22 3.29 -0.06
N ASP A 49 -9.35 2.28 -0.09
CA ASP A 49 -9.73 0.92 0.25
C ASP A 49 -8.54 0.12 0.79
N PRO A 50 -8.51 -0.18 2.10
CA PRO A 50 -7.42 -0.96 2.68
C PRO A 50 -7.49 -2.46 2.35
N TYR A 51 -8.56 -2.92 1.71
CA TYR A 51 -8.73 -4.31 1.30
C TYR A 51 -8.32 -4.58 -0.16
N ALA A 52 -8.03 -3.53 -0.93
CA ALA A 52 -7.58 -3.66 -2.31
C ALA A 52 -6.06 -3.84 -2.39
N ASN A 53 -5.62 -4.70 -3.31
CA ASN A 53 -4.20 -4.90 -3.59
C ASN A 53 -3.70 -4.05 -4.77
N ALA A 54 -4.60 -3.65 -5.68
CA ALA A 54 -4.25 -2.92 -6.90
C ALA A 54 -5.17 -1.73 -7.20
N PHE A 55 -4.58 -0.64 -7.68
CA PHE A 55 -5.25 0.63 -7.92
C PHE A 55 -4.98 1.20 -9.30
N ASN A 56 -5.99 1.90 -9.82
CA ASN A 56 -5.94 2.70 -11.03
C ASN A 56 -5.21 4.03 -10.79
N GLU A 57 -4.69 4.64 -11.85
CA GLU A 57 -4.08 5.98 -11.77
C GLU A 57 -5.11 7.06 -11.40
N GLY A 58 -6.36 6.87 -11.84
CA GLY A 58 -7.52 7.73 -11.62
C GLY A 58 -8.80 6.91 -11.36
N PRO A 59 -9.95 7.57 -11.08
CA PRO A 59 -11.23 6.90 -10.90
C PRO A 59 -11.87 6.53 -12.25
N ASN A 60 -11.18 5.68 -13.03
CA ASN A 60 -11.59 5.32 -14.39
C ASN A 60 -12.50 4.08 -14.45
N ASP A 61 -12.77 3.46 -13.30
CA ASP A 61 -13.65 2.29 -13.16
C ASP A 61 -13.20 1.08 -14.00
N TRP A 62 -11.89 0.97 -14.22
CA TRP A 62 -11.29 -0.19 -14.87
C TRP A 62 -10.95 -1.25 -13.83
N HIS A 63 -11.40 -2.48 -14.10
CA HIS A 63 -11.29 -3.63 -13.22
C HIS A 63 -10.64 -4.80 -13.94
N TRP A 64 -9.87 -5.62 -13.22
CA TRP A 64 -9.31 -6.85 -13.76
C TRP A 64 -10.39 -7.84 -14.20
N ASP A 65 -11.40 -8.06 -13.37
CA ASP A 65 -12.53 -8.95 -13.64
C ASP A 65 -13.84 -8.24 -13.29
N ALA A 66 -14.69 -8.02 -14.29
CA ALA A 66 -15.99 -7.39 -14.11
C ALA A 66 -16.98 -8.27 -13.31
N ASN A 67 -16.66 -9.54 -13.08
CA ASN A 67 -17.49 -10.48 -12.34
C ASN A 67 -17.11 -10.62 -10.86
N ASP A 68 -16.09 -9.90 -10.37
CA ASP A 68 -15.71 -9.93 -8.96
C ASP A 68 -16.89 -9.47 -8.09
N GLN A 69 -17.40 -10.37 -7.24
CA GLN A 69 -18.52 -10.09 -6.32
C GLN A 69 -18.01 -9.42 -5.05
N THR A 70 -17.73 -8.13 -5.13
CA THR A 70 -17.21 -7.35 -4.00
C THR A 70 -17.53 -5.86 -4.16
N ASP A 71 -17.37 -5.09 -3.08
CA ASP A 71 -17.61 -3.65 -3.08
C ASP A 71 -16.47 -2.93 -3.83
N MET A 72 -16.62 -2.78 -5.14
CA MET A 72 -15.64 -2.12 -6.01
C MET A 72 -15.79 -0.59 -5.97
N SER A 73 -14.65 0.09 -6.08
CA SER A 73 -14.55 1.54 -6.22
C SER A 73 -13.91 1.86 -7.58
N PRO A 74 -14.24 3.00 -8.24
CA PRO A 74 -13.65 3.38 -9.52
C PRO A 74 -12.11 3.49 -9.53
N TRP A 75 -11.51 3.60 -8.34
CA TRP A 75 -10.06 3.66 -8.14
C TRP A 75 -9.38 2.30 -8.03
N VAL A 76 -10.14 1.22 -7.82
CA VAL A 76 -9.61 -0.11 -7.51
C VAL A 76 -9.54 -0.91 -8.80
N TRP A 77 -8.34 -1.36 -9.18
CA TRP A 77 -8.18 -2.30 -10.30
C TRP A 77 -8.54 -3.73 -9.90
N LYS A 78 -8.18 -4.11 -8.66
CA LYS A 78 -8.42 -5.43 -8.10
C LYS A 78 -8.52 -5.36 -6.59
N ARG A 79 -9.52 -6.05 -6.03
CA ARG A 79 -9.83 -6.05 -4.61
C ARG A 79 -9.58 -7.40 -3.93
N LYS A 80 -8.41 -8.00 -4.15
CA LYS A 80 -8.01 -9.19 -3.40
C LYS A 80 -7.25 -8.77 -2.15
N TYR A 81 -7.85 -9.05 -0.99
CA TYR A 81 -7.19 -8.73 0.27
C TYR A 81 -5.94 -9.59 0.47
N GLU A 82 -4.80 -8.92 0.45
CA GLU A 82 -3.47 -9.50 0.65
C GLU A 82 -2.81 -8.74 1.80
N LEU A 83 -2.56 -9.42 2.93
CA LEU A 83 -1.99 -8.79 4.13
C LEU A 83 -0.70 -8.02 3.82
N ASP A 84 0.10 -8.56 2.90
CA ASP A 84 1.38 -7.97 2.52
C ASP A 84 1.22 -6.61 1.83
N SER A 85 0.09 -6.31 1.17
CA SER A 85 -0.13 -5.02 0.47
C SER A 85 0.10 -3.82 1.39
N MET A 86 -0.41 -3.90 2.61
CA MET A 86 -0.19 -2.85 3.62
C MET A 86 1.20 -2.97 4.28
N CYS A 87 1.68 -4.19 4.55
CA CYS A 87 3.01 -4.42 5.13
C CYS A 87 4.13 -3.84 4.27
N PHE A 88 4.03 -3.97 2.95
CA PHE A 88 4.99 -3.42 1.98
C PHE A 88 5.05 -1.90 2.04
N THR A 89 3.90 -1.24 2.15
CA THR A 89 3.83 0.22 2.34
C THR A 89 4.52 0.66 3.62
N ILE A 90 4.27 -0.05 4.74
CA ILE A 90 4.91 0.25 6.03
C ILE A 90 6.42 0.00 5.95
N ARG A 91 6.86 -1.10 5.31
CA ARG A 91 8.28 -1.43 5.09
C ARG A 91 9.00 -0.31 4.33
N LEU A 92 8.42 0.15 3.21
CA LEU A 92 9.02 1.22 2.41
C LEU A 92 9.11 2.53 3.19
N ALA A 93 8.03 2.92 3.88
CA ALA A 93 8.00 4.13 4.70
C ALA A 93 9.07 4.10 5.81
N TYR A 94 9.19 2.97 6.51
CA TYR A 94 10.20 2.77 7.55
C TYR A 94 11.62 2.84 6.99
N MET A 95 11.91 2.11 5.91
CA MET A 95 13.25 2.11 5.31
C MET A 95 13.63 3.50 4.78
N TYR A 96 12.70 4.20 4.11
CA TYR A 96 12.92 5.55 3.63
C TYR A 96 13.21 6.54 4.77
N TRP A 97 12.43 6.50 5.85
CA TRP A 97 12.68 7.33 7.03
C TRP A 97 14.03 7.00 7.69
N LYS A 98 14.37 5.71 7.82
CA LYS A 98 15.64 5.28 8.41
C LYS A 98 16.85 5.78 7.61
N GLU A 99 16.77 5.80 6.28
CA GLU A 99 17.87 6.22 5.42
C GLU A 99 17.99 7.74 5.32
N THR A 100 16.86 8.44 5.14
CA THR A 100 16.85 9.88 4.82
C THR A 100 16.60 10.79 6.03
N GLY A 101 16.06 10.24 7.12
CA GLY A 101 15.57 10.99 8.28
C GLY A 101 14.30 11.81 8.02
N ARG A 102 13.74 11.77 6.79
CA ARG A 102 12.58 12.61 6.41
C ARG A 102 11.28 12.03 6.95
N THR A 103 10.45 12.91 7.50
CA THR A 103 9.16 12.57 8.12
C THR A 103 7.97 13.21 7.40
N ASP A 104 8.20 13.94 6.31
CA ASP A 104 7.16 14.58 5.49
C ASP A 104 6.24 13.57 4.77
N ILE A 105 6.60 12.28 4.78
CA ILE A 105 5.76 11.16 4.34
C ILE A 105 4.70 10.74 5.37
N LEU A 106 4.84 11.18 6.64
CA LEU A 106 3.98 10.79 7.74
C LEU A 106 2.81 11.77 7.86
N ASP A 107 1.63 11.33 7.46
CA ASP A 107 0.37 12.01 7.75
C ASP A 107 -0.31 11.36 8.96
N THR A 108 -0.59 12.15 10.01
CA THR A 108 -1.14 11.63 11.27
C THR A 108 -2.44 10.85 11.08
N ALA A 109 -3.33 11.34 10.21
CA ALA A 109 -4.61 10.69 9.97
C ALA A 109 -4.44 9.33 9.26
N SER A 110 -3.63 9.29 8.21
CA SER A 110 -3.33 8.07 7.44
C SER A 110 -2.57 7.05 8.29
N CYS A 111 -1.56 7.47 9.05
CA CYS A 111 -0.83 6.60 9.97
C CYS A 111 -1.75 5.99 11.03
N ALA A 112 -2.65 6.79 11.63
CA ALA A 112 -3.60 6.28 12.61
C ALA A 112 -4.58 5.27 12.00
N ARG A 113 -5.03 5.49 10.75
CA ARG A 113 -5.90 4.54 10.04
C ARG A 113 -5.18 3.22 9.78
N ILE A 114 -3.97 3.26 9.24
CA ILE A 114 -3.15 2.06 8.96
C ILE A 114 -2.87 1.27 10.22
N ALA A 115 -2.56 1.94 11.33
CA ALA A 115 -2.36 1.29 12.62
C ALA A 115 -3.63 0.55 13.08
N ARG A 116 -4.81 1.20 12.98
CA ARG A 116 -6.10 0.59 13.36
C ARG A 116 -6.43 -0.63 12.50
N ILE A 117 -6.21 -0.56 11.18
CA ILE A 117 -6.46 -1.68 10.26
C ILE A 117 -5.50 -2.83 10.59
N SER A 118 -4.20 -2.55 10.74
CA SER A 118 -3.19 -3.55 11.11
C SER A 118 -3.56 -4.30 12.40
N ILE A 119 -3.95 -3.56 13.44
CA ILE A 119 -4.37 -4.14 14.72
C ILE A 119 -5.63 -4.98 14.53
N ARG A 120 -6.65 -4.47 13.82
CA ARG A 120 -7.90 -5.20 13.57
C ARG A 120 -7.63 -6.52 12.85
N CYS A 121 -6.87 -6.50 11.76
CA CYS A 121 -6.52 -7.71 11.01
C CYS A 121 -5.77 -8.73 11.88
N ALA A 122 -4.83 -8.28 12.71
CA ALA A 122 -4.11 -9.14 13.64
C ALA A 122 -5.06 -9.77 14.69
N THR A 123 -5.97 -8.99 15.28
CA THR A 123 -6.93 -9.48 16.26
C THR A 123 -7.93 -10.47 15.67
N THR A 124 -8.44 -10.24 14.46
CA THR A 124 -9.34 -11.17 13.78
C THR A 124 -8.64 -12.49 13.44
N ALA A 125 -7.38 -12.42 12.98
CA ALA A 125 -6.59 -13.62 12.72
C ALA A 125 -6.34 -14.45 13.98
N LEU A 126 -6.11 -13.80 15.13
CA LEU A 126 -5.98 -14.45 16.44
C LEU A 126 -7.29 -15.11 16.88
N ALA A 127 -8.43 -14.43 16.73
CA ALA A 127 -9.74 -14.96 17.07
C ALA A 127 -10.12 -16.19 16.23
N CYS A 128 -9.83 -16.18 14.93
CA CYS A 128 -10.10 -17.32 14.06
C CYS A 128 -9.26 -18.56 14.45
N ARG A 129 -8.02 -18.37 14.92
CA ARG A 129 -7.19 -19.47 15.44
C ARG A 129 -7.75 -20.11 16.70
N SER A 130 -8.45 -19.36 17.57
CA SER A 130 -9.11 -19.92 18.74
C SER A 130 -10.35 -20.75 18.41
N THR A 131 -11.05 -20.43 17.32
CA THR A 131 -12.27 -21.15 16.90
C THR A 131 -11.94 -22.49 16.21
N ILE A 132 -10.80 -22.61 15.55
CA ILE A 132 -10.38 -23.82 14.82
C ILE A 132 -9.77 -24.89 15.75
N ARG A 133 -9.47 -24.54 17.01
CA ARG A 133 -8.95 -25.48 18.03
C ARG A 133 -10.02 -25.98 19.01
N GLY A 134 -11.32 -25.77 18.70
CA GLY A 134 -12.45 -26.25 19.48
C GLY A 134 -13.05 -27.53 18.92
#